data_AF-A0A1V5SCL4-F1
#
_entry.id   AF-A0A1V5SCL4-F1
#
_cell.length_a   1.000
_cell.length_b   1.000
_cell.length_c   1.000
_cell.angle_alpha   90.00
_cell.angle_beta   90.00
_cell.angle_gamma   90.00
#
_symmetry.space_group_name_H-M   'P 1'
#
loop_
_entity.id
_entity.type
_entity.pdbx_description
1 polymer ?
#
loop_
_entity_poly.entity_id
_entity_poly.type
_entity_poly.pdbx_seq_one_letter_code
_entity_poly.pdbx_strand_id
1 'polypeptide(L)'
;MNPAFSESIIEQAALDWLKAIGWETLFGPDIAPGMLAAERENLALAEDTLESQTATCGLVQRQYELGIVTQLDFHRAKIPVEIARHDVARYKELVAKDRNALDLLAGAPVPEDLLPANLADIHPTREIIAGVSSEVLLNRPDIIAAEHHLKSAYANIGAARAAFFPRISLTTTLGSASTDLSGLFKAGTATWLYAPQLVMPIFDARTWSAYRVSRADQKIALTQYEKTIQTAFREVADALATNGTIGERVAAQQSLVDTARETYRLANSRYSMGIDSYLSVLDAQRDLFSGEQSLVYLRQAKAANQVHLYTVLGGGAEDEGSGNISLRKRISRFFRF
;
A
#
# COMPACT_ATOMS: atom_id res chain seq x y z
N MET A 1 -39.58 -22.65 0.60
CA MET A 1 -39.53 -21.90 -0.67
C MET A 1 -39.33 -20.44 -0.32
N ASN A 2 -38.10 -19.96 -0.36
CA ASN A 2 -37.74 -18.56 -0.14
C ASN A 2 -36.82 -18.19 -1.32
N PRO A 3 -37.16 -17.18 -2.14
CA PRO A 3 -36.37 -16.86 -3.32
C PRO A 3 -35.06 -16.19 -2.92
N ALA A 4 -34.06 -16.39 -3.78
CA ALA A 4 -32.70 -15.92 -3.67
C ALA A 4 -32.58 -14.47 -3.16
N PHE A 5 -31.77 -14.30 -2.11
CA PHE A 5 -31.07 -13.04 -1.85
C PHE A 5 -30.12 -12.84 -3.04
N SER A 6 -30.54 -12.01 -3.98
CA SER A 6 -29.82 -11.67 -5.18
C SER A 6 -28.44 -11.10 -4.83
N GLU A 7 -27.45 -11.57 -5.59
CA GLU A 7 -26.09 -11.07 -5.73
C GLU A 7 -25.97 -9.58 -5.40
N SER A 8 -24.98 -9.30 -4.57
CA SER A 8 -24.75 -8.00 -3.99
C SER A 8 -24.48 -6.96 -5.08
N ILE A 9 -25.18 -5.82 -5.01
CA ILE A 9 -24.86 -4.62 -5.80
C ILE A 9 -23.38 -4.23 -5.61
N ILE A 10 -22.77 -4.61 -4.49
CA ILE A 10 -21.33 -4.43 -4.21
C ILE A 10 -20.47 -5.40 -5.03
N GLU A 11 -20.93 -6.64 -5.29
CA GLU A 11 -20.22 -7.61 -6.16
C GLU A 11 -20.32 -7.21 -7.64
N GLN A 12 -21.50 -6.77 -8.10
CA GLN A 12 -21.67 -6.32 -9.49
C GLN A 12 -20.98 -4.98 -9.76
N ALA A 13 -21.02 -4.03 -8.82
CA ALA A 13 -20.27 -2.78 -8.93
C ALA A 13 -18.75 -3.01 -8.79
N ALA A 14 -18.31 -3.97 -7.97
CA ALA A 14 -16.91 -4.39 -7.93
C ALA A 14 -16.49 -5.03 -9.24
N LEU A 15 -17.26 -5.96 -9.81
CA LEU A 15 -16.94 -6.62 -11.10
C LEU A 15 -16.93 -5.65 -12.29
N ASP A 16 -17.82 -4.66 -12.35
CA ASP A 16 -17.86 -3.66 -13.42
C ASP A 16 -16.78 -2.60 -13.28
N TRP A 17 -16.41 -2.23 -12.05
CA TRP A 17 -15.26 -1.38 -11.74
C TRP A 17 -13.94 -2.10 -12.08
N LEU A 18 -13.79 -3.38 -11.73
CA LEU A 18 -12.61 -4.21 -12.02
C LEU A 18 -12.35 -4.39 -13.52
N LYS A 19 -13.40 -4.43 -14.35
CA LYS A 19 -13.29 -4.46 -15.82
C LYS A 19 -12.90 -3.13 -16.45
N ALA A 20 -13.19 -2.00 -15.79
CA ALA A 20 -12.92 -0.66 -16.34
C ALA A 20 -11.45 -0.21 -16.16
N ILE A 21 -10.74 -0.79 -15.20
CA ILE A 21 -9.33 -0.45 -14.88
C ILE A 21 -8.36 -1.60 -15.09
N GLY A 22 -8.85 -2.80 -15.41
CA GLY A 22 -8.01 -3.91 -15.82
C GLY A 22 -6.90 -4.23 -14.81
N TRP A 23 -7.23 -4.37 -13.51
CA TRP A 23 -6.65 -5.32 -12.54
C TRP A 23 -7.03 -5.06 -11.07
N GLU A 24 -7.10 -6.18 -10.31
CA GLU A 24 -7.26 -6.26 -8.86
C GLU A 24 -5.90 -6.09 -8.16
N THR A 25 -5.79 -5.16 -7.21
CA THR A 25 -4.76 -5.22 -6.17
C THR A 25 -5.46 -5.35 -4.82
N LEU A 26 -5.36 -6.55 -4.23
CA LEU A 26 -5.94 -6.88 -2.93
C LEU A 26 -5.08 -6.42 -1.74
N PHE A 27 -3.88 -5.85 -1.96
CA PHE A 27 -3.01 -5.39 -0.89
C PHE A 27 -2.12 -4.19 -1.31
N GLY A 28 -2.22 -3.09 -0.55
CA GLY A 28 -1.17 -2.08 -0.34
C GLY A 28 -0.82 -1.13 -1.52
N PRO A 29 -0.70 0.19 -1.28
CA PRO A 29 -0.30 1.16 -2.31
C PRO A 29 1.20 1.18 -2.66
N ASP A 30 2.03 0.39 -1.98
CA ASP A 30 3.49 0.61 -2.00
C ASP A 30 4.28 -0.30 -2.95
N ILE A 31 3.67 -1.26 -3.64
CA ILE A 31 4.44 -2.26 -4.40
C ILE A 31 3.74 -2.56 -5.73
N ALA A 32 4.40 -2.25 -6.85
CA ALA A 32 4.85 -3.29 -7.79
C ALA A 32 5.32 -2.76 -9.16
N PRO A 33 4.62 -1.86 -9.89
CA PRO A 33 5.08 -1.48 -11.23
C PRO A 33 6.33 -0.58 -11.20
N GLY A 34 6.35 0.40 -10.28
CA GLY A 34 7.45 1.35 -10.15
C GLY A 34 8.75 0.76 -9.61
N MET A 35 8.66 -0.25 -8.73
CA MET A 35 9.83 -0.97 -8.22
C MET A 35 10.46 -1.82 -9.33
N LEU A 36 9.65 -2.64 -10.00
CA LEU A 36 10.13 -3.47 -11.11
C LEU A 36 10.74 -2.63 -12.24
N ALA A 37 10.11 -1.51 -12.61
CA ALA A 37 10.63 -0.60 -13.63
C ALA A 37 11.98 0.03 -13.21
N ALA A 38 12.11 0.43 -11.95
CA ALA A 38 13.36 0.97 -11.42
C ALA A 38 14.48 -0.07 -11.45
N GLU A 39 14.20 -1.31 -11.04
CA GLU A 39 15.22 -2.36 -11.03
C GLU A 39 15.59 -2.87 -12.42
N ARG A 40 14.68 -2.77 -13.39
CA ARG A 40 15.01 -2.96 -14.81
C ARG A 40 15.93 -1.87 -15.34
N GLU A 41 15.68 -0.60 -14.99
CA GLU A 41 16.55 0.53 -15.37
C GLU A 41 17.94 0.40 -14.72
N ASN A 42 18.01 0.01 -13.45
CA ASN A 42 19.27 -0.27 -12.77
C ASN A 42 20.01 -1.48 -13.36
N LEU A 43 19.29 -2.53 -13.75
CA LEU A 43 19.88 -3.69 -14.41
C LEU A 43 20.48 -3.30 -15.76
N ALA A 44 19.75 -2.57 -16.59
CA ALA A 44 20.25 -2.07 -17.87
C ALA A 44 21.50 -1.20 -17.67
N LEU A 45 21.46 -0.28 -16.70
CA LEU A 45 22.61 0.55 -16.35
C LEU A 45 23.84 -0.28 -15.91
N ALA A 46 23.62 -1.33 -15.12
CA ALA A 46 24.70 -2.21 -14.67
C ALA A 46 25.27 -3.06 -15.82
N GLU A 47 24.43 -3.52 -16.75
CA GLU A 47 24.86 -4.26 -17.95
C GLU A 47 25.68 -3.37 -18.89
N ASP A 48 25.22 -2.15 -19.18
CA ASP A 48 25.94 -1.15 -19.98
C ASP A 48 27.29 -0.79 -19.34
N THR A 49 27.30 -0.62 -18.02
CA THR A 49 28.53 -0.35 -17.25
C THR A 49 29.48 -1.54 -17.36
N LEU A 50 29.00 -2.77 -17.18
CA LEU A 50 29.83 -3.97 -17.29
C LEU A 50 30.46 -4.09 -18.68
N GLU A 51 29.71 -3.83 -19.75
CA GLU A 51 30.21 -3.85 -21.12
C GLU A 51 31.34 -2.83 -21.32
N SER A 52 31.09 -1.57 -20.95
CA SER A 52 32.05 -0.47 -21.07
C SER A 52 33.34 -0.73 -20.26
N GLN A 53 33.20 -1.25 -19.04
CA GLN A 53 34.33 -1.58 -18.18
C GLN A 53 35.13 -2.76 -18.70
N THR A 54 34.46 -3.77 -19.25
CA THR A 54 35.13 -4.94 -19.83
C THR A 54 35.95 -4.52 -21.06
N ALA A 55 35.41 -3.65 -21.91
CA ALA A 55 36.14 -3.09 -23.05
C ALA A 55 37.37 -2.30 -22.61
N THR A 56 37.23 -1.45 -21.58
CA THR A 56 38.33 -0.64 -21.05
C THR A 56 39.41 -1.49 -20.39
N CYS A 57 39.02 -2.46 -19.55
CA CYS A 57 39.95 -3.41 -18.94
C CYS A 57 40.69 -4.24 -20.01
N GLY A 58 40.02 -4.61 -21.12
CA GLY A 58 40.65 -5.31 -22.24
C GLY A 58 41.75 -4.49 -22.94
N LEU A 59 41.57 -3.17 -23.05
CA LEU A 59 42.62 -2.26 -23.55
C LEU A 59 43.82 -2.20 -22.59
N VAL A 60 43.56 -2.02 -21.30
CA VAL A 60 44.61 -1.97 -20.26
C VAL A 60 45.35 -3.31 -20.17
N GLN A 61 44.66 -4.43 -20.33
CA GLN A 61 45.27 -5.77 -20.37
C GLN A 61 46.28 -5.89 -21.52
N ARG A 62 45.92 -5.47 -22.73
CA ARG A 62 46.85 -5.50 -23.87
C ARG A 62 48.06 -4.60 -23.64
N GLN A 63 47.86 -3.42 -23.06
CA GLN A 63 48.97 -2.52 -22.71
C GLN A 63 49.88 -3.15 -21.65
N TYR A 64 49.34 -3.89 -20.69
CA TYR A 64 50.10 -4.61 -19.67
C TYR A 64 50.93 -5.75 -20.30
N GLU A 65 50.34 -6.54 -21.19
CA GLU A 65 51.02 -7.61 -21.94
C GLU A 65 52.17 -7.08 -22.81
N LEU A 66 52.05 -5.84 -23.31
CA LEU A 66 53.09 -5.13 -24.04
C LEU A 66 54.10 -4.40 -23.15
N GLY A 67 53.96 -4.47 -21.82
CA GLY A 67 54.84 -3.81 -20.85
C GLY A 67 54.71 -2.28 -20.77
N ILE A 68 53.61 -1.72 -21.27
CA ILE A 68 53.35 -0.26 -21.32
C ILE A 68 52.80 0.25 -19.99
N VAL A 69 51.95 -0.54 -19.31
CA VAL A 69 51.36 -0.20 -18.00
C VAL A 69 51.76 -1.23 -16.95
N THR A 70 51.59 -0.88 -15.67
CA THR A 70 51.99 -1.76 -14.57
C THR A 70 50.92 -2.82 -14.27
N GLN A 71 51.32 -3.87 -13.55
CA GLN A 71 50.35 -4.86 -13.03
C GLN A 71 49.31 -4.22 -12.10
N LEU A 72 49.70 -3.15 -11.38
CA LEU A 72 48.80 -2.37 -10.54
C LEU A 72 47.70 -1.69 -11.37
N ASP A 73 48.04 -1.12 -12.51
CA ASP A 73 47.07 -0.45 -13.39
C ASP A 73 46.08 -1.45 -13.98
N PHE A 74 46.56 -2.63 -14.37
CA PHE A 74 45.68 -3.73 -14.81
C PHE A 74 44.68 -4.15 -13.71
N HIS A 75 45.16 -4.40 -12.48
CA HIS A 75 44.25 -4.78 -11.39
C HIS A 75 43.30 -3.65 -11.00
N ARG A 76 43.71 -2.37 -11.10
CA ARG A 76 42.82 -1.22 -10.91
C ARG A 76 41.71 -1.17 -11.96
N ALA A 77 42.03 -1.44 -13.23
CA ALA A 77 41.02 -1.50 -14.29
C ALA A 77 40.08 -2.72 -14.16
N LYS A 78 40.53 -3.79 -13.49
CA LYS A 78 39.71 -4.98 -13.24
C LYS A 78 38.67 -4.79 -12.13
N ILE A 79 38.95 -3.97 -11.11
CA ILE A 79 38.04 -3.76 -9.97
C ILE A 79 36.63 -3.32 -10.42
N PRO A 80 36.46 -2.31 -11.28
CA PRO A 80 35.14 -1.88 -11.75
C PRO A 80 34.37 -2.93 -12.53
N VAL A 81 35.06 -3.82 -13.25
CA VAL A 81 34.44 -4.95 -13.97
C VAL A 81 33.78 -5.90 -12.98
N GLU A 82 34.49 -6.26 -11.90
CA GLU A 82 33.95 -7.18 -10.89
C GLU A 82 32.81 -6.53 -10.08
N ILE A 83 32.88 -5.21 -9.82
CA ILE A 83 31.78 -4.46 -9.19
C ILE A 83 30.54 -4.46 -10.11
N ALA A 84 30.69 -4.12 -11.39
CA ALA A 84 29.58 -4.12 -12.33
C ALA A 84 28.98 -5.53 -12.51
N ARG A 85 29.82 -6.57 -12.53
CA ARG A 85 29.37 -7.97 -12.59
C ARG A 85 28.57 -8.37 -11.35
N HIS A 86 29.00 -7.94 -10.17
CA HIS A 86 28.24 -8.11 -8.92
C HIS A 86 26.88 -7.41 -9.01
N ASP A 87 26.86 -6.16 -9.48
CA ASP A 87 25.64 -5.36 -9.56
C ASP A 87 24.63 -5.92 -10.57
N VAL A 88 25.09 -6.44 -11.73
CA VAL A 88 24.23 -7.16 -12.69
C VAL A 88 23.57 -8.37 -12.02
N ALA A 89 24.31 -9.15 -11.23
CA ALA A 89 23.74 -10.30 -10.52
C ALA A 89 22.73 -9.85 -9.45
N ARG A 90 23.04 -8.79 -8.70
CA ARG A 90 22.14 -8.20 -7.70
C ARG A 90 20.83 -7.72 -8.34
N TYR A 91 20.89 -6.95 -9.41
CA TYR A 91 19.68 -6.41 -10.03
C TYR A 91 18.86 -7.47 -10.75
N LYS A 92 19.49 -8.53 -11.29
CA LYS A 92 18.76 -9.73 -11.77
C LYS A 92 17.94 -10.40 -10.65
N GLU A 93 18.52 -10.52 -9.46
CA GLU A 93 17.81 -11.04 -8.28
C GLU A 93 16.64 -10.12 -7.89
N LEU A 94 16.85 -8.80 -7.83
CA LEU A 94 15.82 -7.84 -7.45
C LEU A 94 14.66 -7.80 -8.46
N VAL A 95 14.94 -7.78 -9.76
CA VAL A 95 13.92 -7.88 -10.81
C VAL A 95 13.07 -9.14 -10.64
N ALA A 96 13.68 -10.29 -10.34
CA ALA A 96 12.94 -11.53 -10.11
C ALA A 96 12.07 -11.46 -8.83
N LYS A 97 12.57 -10.85 -7.74
CA LYS A 97 11.81 -10.66 -6.51
C LYS A 97 10.61 -9.73 -6.70
N ASP A 98 10.82 -8.60 -7.37
CA ASP A 98 9.76 -7.63 -7.67
C ASP A 98 8.71 -8.22 -8.60
N ARG A 99 9.15 -9.06 -9.54
CA ARG A 99 8.24 -9.80 -10.40
C ARG A 99 7.37 -10.78 -9.61
N ASN A 100 7.95 -11.57 -8.72
CA ASN A 100 7.19 -12.49 -7.86
C ASN A 100 6.21 -11.73 -6.95
N ALA A 101 6.60 -10.56 -6.45
CA ALA A 101 5.72 -9.71 -5.65
C ALA A 101 4.53 -9.18 -6.48
N LEU A 102 4.78 -8.75 -7.72
CA LEU A 102 3.74 -8.33 -8.65
C LEU A 102 2.76 -9.47 -8.98
N ASP A 103 3.27 -10.66 -9.28
CA ASP A 103 2.44 -11.84 -9.58
C ASP A 103 1.55 -12.23 -8.39
N LEU A 104 2.06 -12.09 -7.15
CA LEU A 104 1.27 -12.29 -5.93
C LEU A 104 0.15 -11.25 -5.80
N LEU A 105 0.45 -9.98 -6.09
CA LEU A 105 -0.53 -8.89 -5.98
C LEU A 105 -1.61 -8.94 -7.05
N ALA A 106 -1.25 -9.33 -8.27
CA ALA A 106 -2.18 -9.53 -9.38
C ALA A 106 -2.98 -10.85 -9.25
N GLY A 107 -2.56 -11.75 -8.34
CA GLY A 107 -3.18 -13.06 -8.15
C GLY A 107 -2.91 -14.06 -9.28
N ALA A 108 -2.12 -13.69 -10.28
CA ALA A 108 -1.75 -14.51 -11.44
C ALA A 108 -0.43 -14.01 -12.06
N PRO A 109 0.28 -14.86 -12.82
CA PRO A 109 1.44 -14.43 -13.59
C PRO A 109 1.08 -13.31 -14.57
N VAL A 110 1.78 -12.18 -14.46
CA VAL A 110 1.53 -10.99 -15.27
C VAL A 110 2.13 -11.12 -16.67
N PRO A 111 1.37 -11.00 -17.78
CA PRO A 111 1.97 -11.01 -19.11
C PRO A 111 3.11 -9.98 -19.28
N GLU A 112 4.18 -10.35 -19.98
CA GLU A 112 5.40 -9.51 -20.12
C GLU A 112 5.13 -8.20 -20.87
N ASP A 113 4.16 -8.21 -21.77
CA ASP A 113 3.67 -7.07 -22.56
C ASP A 113 2.95 -6.01 -21.73
N LEU A 114 2.47 -6.36 -20.54
CA LEU A 114 1.82 -5.44 -19.60
C LEU A 114 2.80 -4.81 -18.61
N LEU A 115 4.06 -5.24 -18.61
CA LEU A 115 5.07 -4.72 -17.69
C LEU A 115 5.71 -3.44 -18.22
N PRO A 116 5.95 -2.44 -17.35
CA PRO A 116 6.73 -1.28 -17.74
C PRO A 116 8.16 -1.69 -18.12
N ALA A 117 8.67 -1.12 -19.21
CA ALA A 117 10.06 -1.33 -19.62
C ALA A 117 11.00 -0.42 -18.79
N ASN A 118 10.57 0.80 -18.48
CA ASN A 118 11.33 1.78 -17.72
C ASN A 118 10.42 2.65 -16.82
N LEU A 119 11.02 3.47 -15.95
CA LEU A 119 10.27 4.39 -15.07
C LEU A 119 9.56 5.53 -15.83
N ALA A 120 10.02 5.89 -17.03
CA ALA A 120 9.42 6.95 -17.83
C ALA A 120 8.05 6.56 -18.39
N ASP A 121 7.80 5.27 -18.59
CA ASP A 121 6.52 4.70 -19.02
C ASP A 121 5.43 4.78 -17.94
N ILE A 122 5.81 5.10 -16.68
CA ILE A 122 4.88 5.21 -15.57
C ILE A 122 4.32 6.62 -15.52
N HIS A 123 3.07 6.74 -15.98
CA HIS A 123 2.31 7.99 -15.90
C HIS A 123 1.20 7.88 -14.86
N PRO A 124 1.06 8.87 -13.94
CA PRO A 124 -0.10 8.92 -13.08
C PRO A 124 -1.34 9.18 -13.95
N THR A 125 -2.40 8.41 -13.70
CA THR A 125 -3.68 8.53 -14.42
C THR A 125 -4.40 9.86 -14.16
N ARG A 126 -4.03 10.60 -13.10
CA ARG A 126 -4.60 11.92 -12.79
C ARG A 126 -3.63 12.78 -11.96
N GLU A 127 -3.46 14.04 -12.35
CA GLU A 127 -2.79 15.02 -11.49
C GLU A 127 -3.70 15.38 -10.31
N ILE A 128 -3.21 15.14 -9.10
CA ILE A 128 -3.91 15.50 -7.87
C ILE A 128 -3.58 16.96 -7.55
N ILE A 129 -4.58 17.82 -7.64
CA ILE A 129 -4.43 19.25 -7.38
C ILE A 129 -4.36 19.49 -5.86
N ALA A 130 -3.35 20.25 -5.42
CA ALA A 130 -3.22 20.69 -4.04
C ALA A 130 -4.39 21.63 -3.63
N GLY A 131 -4.88 21.51 -2.39
CA GLY A 131 -6.02 22.29 -1.88
C GLY A 131 -7.26 21.47 -1.51
N VAL A 132 -7.11 20.14 -1.40
CA VAL A 132 -8.20 19.23 -1.04
C VAL A 132 -8.74 19.58 0.35
N SER A 133 -10.07 19.76 0.45
CA SER A 133 -10.77 20.00 1.73
C SER A 133 -10.45 18.90 2.73
N SER A 134 -10.32 19.24 4.02
CA SER A 134 -10.21 18.27 5.12
C SER A 134 -11.39 17.29 5.17
N GLU A 135 -12.51 17.64 4.54
CA GLU A 135 -13.69 16.80 4.41
C GLU A 135 -13.44 15.55 3.55
N VAL A 136 -12.48 15.58 2.61
CA VAL A 136 -12.15 14.39 1.80
C VAL A 136 -11.57 13.27 2.66
N LEU A 137 -10.91 13.61 3.77
CA LEU A 137 -10.39 12.60 4.70
C LEU A 137 -11.51 11.84 5.41
N LEU A 138 -12.71 12.42 5.56
CA LEU A 138 -13.86 11.73 6.16
C LEU A 138 -14.41 10.62 5.27
N ASN A 139 -14.02 10.57 4.00
CA ASN A 139 -14.41 9.52 3.07
C ASN A 139 -13.40 8.35 3.06
N ARG A 140 -12.28 8.43 3.81
CA ARG A 140 -11.34 7.32 3.86
C ARG A 140 -11.97 6.08 4.52
N PRO A 141 -11.82 4.88 3.93
CA PRO A 141 -12.41 3.66 4.47
C PRO A 141 -11.96 3.32 5.90
N ASP A 142 -10.71 3.64 6.27
CA ASP A 142 -10.17 3.40 7.61
C ASP A 142 -10.83 4.26 8.69
N ILE A 143 -11.12 5.54 8.39
CA ILE A 143 -11.85 6.45 9.27
C ILE A 143 -13.31 5.99 9.42
N ILE A 144 -13.95 5.60 8.32
CA ILE A 144 -15.32 5.07 8.34
C ILE A 144 -15.39 3.79 9.18
N ALA A 145 -14.46 2.85 8.98
CA ALA A 145 -14.39 1.62 9.78
C ALA A 145 -14.22 1.93 11.27
N ALA A 146 -13.32 2.84 11.63
CA ALA A 146 -13.12 3.26 13.02
C ALA A 146 -14.37 3.93 13.62
N GLU A 147 -15.10 4.72 12.83
CA GLU A 147 -16.37 5.33 13.26
C GLU A 147 -17.44 4.26 13.54
N HIS A 148 -17.55 3.24 12.68
CA HIS A 148 -18.48 2.13 12.88
C HIS A 148 -18.11 1.28 14.10
N HIS A 149 -16.81 1.06 14.35
CA HIS A 149 -16.34 0.43 15.58
C HIS A 149 -16.74 1.24 16.83
N LEU A 150 -16.58 2.56 16.81
CA LEU A 150 -17.03 3.43 17.89
C LEU A 150 -18.55 3.35 18.11
N LYS A 151 -19.35 3.37 17.03
CA LYS A 151 -20.81 3.18 17.10
C LYS A 151 -21.17 1.83 17.74
N SER A 152 -20.46 0.76 17.38
CA SER A 152 -20.66 -0.57 17.98
C SER A 152 -20.34 -0.60 19.48
N ALA A 153 -19.24 0.02 19.90
CA ALA A 153 -18.84 0.10 21.31
C ALA A 153 -19.85 0.91 22.13
N TYR A 154 -20.42 1.98 21.54
CA TYR A 154 -21.51 2.73 22.16
C TYR A 154 -22.77 1.88 22.36
N ALA A 155 -23.16 1.07 21.36
CA ALA A 155 -24.31 0.17 21.48
C ALA A 155 -24.12 -0.88 22.59
N ASN A 156 -22.89 -1.36 22.80
CA ASN A 156 -22.55 -2.30 23.87
C ASN A 156 -22.76 -1.73 25.28
N ILE A 157 -22.64 -0.41 25.47
CA ILE A 157 -23.02 0.25 26.74
C ILE A 157 -24.52 0.06 27.00
N GLY A 158 -25.35 0.19 25.96
CA GLY A 158 -26.79 -0.04 26.04
C GLY A 158 -27.10 -1.48 26.44
N ALA A 159 -26.42 -2.45 25.83
CA ALA A 159 -26.56 -3.87 26.18
C ALA A 159 -26.11 -4.16 27.62
N ALA A 160 -24.97 -3.62 28.06
CA ALA A 160 -24.50 -3.76 29.43
C ALA A 160 -25.44 -3.09 30.44
N ARG A 161 -26.05 -1.95 30.06
CA ARG A 161 -27.07 -1.28 30.87
C ARG A 161 -28.35 -2.09 30.96
N ALA A 162 -28.76 -2.77 29.89
CA ALA A 162 -29.95 -3.62 29.88
C ALA A 162 -29.86 -4.77 30.90
N ALA A 163 -28.64 -5.22 31.25
CA ALA A 163 -28.43 -6.27 32.26
C ALA A 163 -28.82 -5.86 33.70
N PHE A 164 -29.06 -4.56 33.96
CA PHE A 164 -29.64 -4.10 35.23
C PHE A 164 -31.17 -4.21 35.29
N PHE A 165 -31.83 -4.47 34.16
CA PHE A 165 -33.28 -4.57 34.08
C PHE A 165 -33.74 -6.03 34.12
N PRO A 166 -35.01 -6.30 34.48
CA PRO A 166 -35.56 -7.65 34.45
C PRO A 166 -35.46 -8.28 33.06
N ARG A 167 -34.91 -9.49 32.98
CA ARG A 167 -34.97 -10.31 31.77
C ARG A 167 -36.30 -11.07 31.77
N ILE A 168 -37.09 -10.84 30.73
CA ILE A 168 -38.35 -11.54 30.50
C ILE A 168 -38.09 -12.60 29.42
N SER A 169 -38.37 -13.85 29.71
CA SER A 169 -38.30 -14.96 28.76
C SER A 169 -39.61 -15.72 28.74
N LEU A 170 -40.09 -16.10 27.57
CA LEU A 170 -41.32 -16.86 27.41
C LEU A 170 -40.99 -18.17 26.68
N THR A 171 -41.26 -19.30 27.33
CA THR A 171 -41.18 -20.62 26.70
C THR A 171 -42.58 -21.14 26.41
N THR A 172 -42.86 -21.42 25.15
CA THR A 172 -44.14 -21.98 24.72
C THR A 172 -43.89 -23.24 23.91
N THR A 173 -44.61 -24.32 24.21
CA THR A 173 -44.59 -25.54 23.40
C THR A 173 -46.01 -25.95 23.05
N LEU A 174 -46.20 -26.48 21.84
CA LEU A 174 -47.45 -27.05 21.36
C LEU A 174 -47.10 -28.40 20.74
N GLY A 175 -47.81 -29.46 21.09
CA GLY A 175 -47.49 -30.78 20.56
C GLY A 175 -48.46 -31.84 21.04
N SER A 176 -48.01 -33.09 21.03
CA SER A 176 -48.74 -34.19 21.64
C SER A 176 -47.88 -34.94 22.63
N ALA A 177 -48.49 -35.37 23.73
CA ALA A 177 -47.86 -36.18 24.75
C ALA A 177 -48.71 -37.42 25.00
N SER A 178 -48.07 -38.58 25.06
CA SER A 178 -48.70 -39.86 25.38
C SER A 178 -47.75 -40.70 26.22
N THR A 179 -48.31 -41.57 27.07
CA THR A 179 -47.54 -42.54 27.86
C THR A 179 -46.92 -43.65 27.00
N ASP A 180 -47.48 -43.88 25.80
CA ASP A 180 -47.05 -44.90 24.85
C ASP A 180 -46.86 -44.30 23.46
N LEU A 181 -45.83 -44.74 22.72
CA LEU A 181 -45.51 -44.20 21.39
C LEU A 181 -46.67 -44.35 20.39
N SER A 182 -47.43 -45.46 20.49
CA SER A 182 -48.60 -45.72 19.63
C SER A 182 -49.77 -44.77 19.84
N GLY A 183 -49.80 -44.05 20.97
CA GLY A 183 -50.83 -43.08 21.30
C GLY A 183 -50.52 -41.66 20.84
N LEU A 184 -49.28 -41.37 20.43
CA LEU A 184 -48.77 -40.01 20.28
C LEU A 184 -49.59 -39.11 19.34
N PHE A 185 -50.20 -39.66 18.29
CA PHE A 185 -51.00 -38.90 17.32
C PHE A 185 -52.50 -39.22 17.36
N LYS A 186 -52.99 -39.85 18.44
CA LYS A 186 -54.42 -40.12 18.62
C LYS A 186 -55.17 -38.87 19.11
N ALA A 187 -56.48 -38.86 18.93
CA ALA A 187 -57.33 -37.81 19.50
C ALA A 187 -57.18 -37.78 21.03
N GLY A 188 -57.10 -36.56 21.60
CA GLY A 188 -56.96 -36.36 23.06
C GLY A 188 -55.52 -36.31 23.60
N THR A 189 -54.49 -36.41 22.76
CA THR A 189 -53.07 -36.31 23.20
C THR A 189 -52.46 -34.92 23.03
N ALA A 190 -53.23 -33.94 22.55
CA ALA A 190 -52.77 -32.57 22.38
C ALA A 190 -52.36 -31.96 23.73
N THR A 191 -51.17 -31.38 23.77
CA THR A 191 -50.61 -30.72 24.95
C THR A 191 -50.00 -29.38 24.56
N TRP A 192 -50.01 -28.46 25.51
CA TRP A 192 -49.39 -27.15 25.35
C TRP A 192 -48.74 -26.72 26.67
N LEU A 193 -47.68 -25.93 26.56
CA LEU A 193 -46.98 -25.32 27.68
C LEU A 193 -46.89 -23.82 27.43
N TYR A 194 -47.15 -23.03 28.47
CA TYR A 194 -46.92 -21.59 28.50
C TYR A 194 -46.20 -21.26 29.81
N ALA A 195 -44.91 -20.96 29.72
CA ALA A 195 -44.03 -20.74 30.87
C ALA A 195 -43.28 -19.40 30.72
N PRO A 196 -43.89 -18.27 31.12
CA PRO A 196 -43.20 -17.00 31.25
C PRO A 196 -42.30 -17.01 32.49
N GLN A 197 -41.12 -16.43 32.37
CA GLN A 197 -40.14 -16.30 33.44
C GLN A 197 -39.60 -14.86 33.46
N LEU A 198 -39.50 -14.29 34.67
CA LEU A 198 -38.92 -12.98 34.92
C LEU A 198 -37.74 -13.14 35.89
N VAL A 199 -36.56 -12.71 35.48
CA VAL A 199 -35.33 -12.78 36.30
C VAL A 199 -34.76 -11.38 36.46
N MET A 200 -34.60 -10.94 37.71
CA MET A 200 -33.97 -9.66 38.04
C MET A 200 -32.90 -9.89 39.11
N PRO A 201 -31.61 -9.63 38.82
CA PRO A 201 -30.56 -9.71 39.84
C PRO A 201 -30.69 -8.53 40.82
N ILE A 202 -30.75 -8.81 42.12
CA ILE A 202 -30.76 -7.76 43.16
C ILE A 202 -29.32 -7.36 43.54
N PHE A 203 -28.42 -8.33 43.68
CA PHE A 203 -27.01 -8.11 43.99
C PHE A 203 -26.12 -8.91 43.04
N ASP A 204 -25.56 -8.24 42.02
CA ASP A 204 -24.53 -8.81 41.15
C ASP A 204 -23.40 -7.79 40.91
N ALA A 205 -22.27 -7.99 41.57
CA ALA A 205 -21.07 -7.14 41.42
C ALA A 205 -20.44 -7.23 40.02
N ARG A 206 -20.70 -8.34 39.29
CA ARG A 206 -20.21 -8.56 37.93
C ARG A 206 -20.90 -7.62 36.95
N THR A 207 -22.20 -7.34 37.12
CA THR A 207 -22.97 -6.45 36.21
C THR A 207 -22.43 -5.02 36.24
N TRP A 208 -22.14 -4.48 37.43
CA TRP A 208 -21.49 -3.17 37.57
C TRP A 208 -20.10 -3.13 36.95
N SER A 209 -19.33 -4.21 37.10
CA SER A 209 -18.00 -4.32 36.52
C SER A 209 -18.06 -4.42 34.99
N ALA A 210 -18.97 -5.21 34.43
CA ALA A 210 -19.20 -5.30 32.98
C ALA A 210 -19.65 -3.96 32.37
N TYR A 211 -20.52 -3.21 33.06
CA TYR A 211 -20.90 -1.87 32.63
C TYR A 211 -19.70 -0.89 32.63
N ARG A 212 -18.85 -0.92 33.66
CA ARG A 212 -17.62 -0.13 33.69
C ARG A 212 -16.66 -0.50 32.55
N VAL A 213 -16.50 -1.79 32.26
CA VAL A 213 -15.71 -2.28 31.12
C VAL A 213 -16.26 -1.74 29.81
N SER A 214 -17.58 -1.83 29.56
CA SER A 214 -18.19 -1.31 28.32
C SER A 214 -17.94 0.20 28.11
N ARG A 215 -17.89 0.98 29.20
CA ARG A 215 -17.54 2.41 29.16
C ARG A 215 -16.07 2.62 28.83
N ALA A 216 -15.17 1.81 29.39
CA ALA A 216 -13.75 1.85 29.06
C ALA A 216 -13.52 1.48 27.59
N ASP A 217 -14.18 0.44 27.09
CA ASP A 217 -14.09 -0.01 25.68
C ASP A 217 -14.56 1.08 24.72
N GLN A 218 -15.65 1.79 25.03
CA GLN A 218 -16.10 2.94 24.22
C GLN A 218 -15.08 4.08 24.22
N LYS A 219 -14.41 4.34 25.34
CA LYS A 219 -13.34 5.35 25.40
C LYS A 219 -12.12 4.92 24.58
N ILE A 220 -11.74 3.64 24.62
CA ILE A 220 -10.69 3.07 23.77
C ILE A 220 -11.04 3.25 22.30
N ALA A 221 -12.28 2.90 21.91
CA ALA A 221 -12.75 3.06 20.54
C ALA A 221 -12.75 4.53 20.07
N LEU A 222 -13.10 5.48 20.96
CA LEU A 222 -13.05 6.91 20.66
C LEU A 222 -11.61 7.36 20.42
N THR A 223 -10.68 7.00 21.30
CA THR A 223 -9.26 7.33 21.12
C THR A 223 -8.68 6.69 19.87
N GLN A 224 -9.10 5.47 19.52
CA GLN A 224 -8.69 4.82 18.28
C GLN A 224 -9.20 5.58 17.05
N TYR A 225 -10.46 6.04 17.06
CA TYR A 225 -11.02 6.88 16.00
C TYR A 225 -10.25 8.21 15.85
N GLU A 226 -9.97 8.90 16.96
CA GLU A 226 -9.17 10.14 16.96
C GLU A 226 -7.76 9.90 16.42
N LYS A 227 -7.11 8.79 16.81
CA LYS A 227 -5.79 8.40 16.31
C LYS A 227 -5.81 8.11 14.81
N THR A 228 -6.83 7.44 14.30
CA THR A 228 -6.97 7.15 12.86
C THR A 228 -7.06 8.46 12.07
N ILE A 229 -7.84 9.44 12.54
CA ILE A 229 -7.92 10.77 11.90
C ILE A 229 -6.55 11.47 11.91
N GLN A 230 -5.88 11.53 13.06
CA GLN A 230 -4.57 12.18 13.16
C GLN A 230 -3.52 11.52 12.25
N THR A 231 -3.57 10.18 12.15
CA THR A 231 -2.68 9.41 11.28
C THR A 231 -2.93 9.75 9.82
N ALA A 232 -4.20 9.78 9.39
CA ALA A 232 -4.58 10.14 8.03
C ALA A 232 -4.12 11.56 7.66
N PHE A 233 -4.26 12.54 8.55
CA PHE A 233 -3.76 13.90 8.33
C PHE A 233 -2.24 13.94 8.16
N ARG A 234 -1.50 13.20 8.99
CA ARG A 234 -0.04 13.13 8.89
C ARG A 234 0.40 12.51 7.56
N GLU A 235 -0.19 11.38 7.17
CA GLU A 235 0.11 10.71 5.89
C GLU A 235 -0.08 11.63 4.69
N VAL A 236 -1.17 12.42 4.68
CA VAL A 236 -1.43 13.40 3.61
C VAL A 236 -0.41 14.54 3.63
N ALA A 237 -0.08 15.05 4.82
CA ALA A 237 0.93 16.10 4.95
C ALA A 237 2.31 15.63 4.46
N ASP A 238 2.72 14.41 4.81
CA ASP A 238 4.00 13.81 4.40
C ASP A 238 4.04 13.57 2.88
N ALA A 239 2.93 13.07 2.29
CA ALA A 239 2.81 12.87 0.85
C ALA A 239 2.88 14.19 0.05
N LEU A 240 2.22 15.25 0.56
CA LEU A 240 2.26 16.58 -0.05
C LEU A 240 3.63 17.24 0.09
N ALA A 241 4.30 17.10 1.24
CA ALA A 241 5.66 17.60 1.44
C ALA A 241 6.66 16.93 0.46
N THR A 242 6.52 15.63 0.26
CA THR A 242 7.30 14.89 -0.74
C THR A 242 6.96 15.37 -2.15
N ASN A 243 5.67 15.49 -2.50
CA ASN A 243 5.25 15.94 -3.83
C ASN A 243 5.77 17.34 -4.17
N GLY A 244 5.76 18.25 -3.19
CA GLY A 244 6.22 19.63 -3.34
C GLY A 244 7.74 19.76 -3.53
N THR A 245 8.55 18.78 -3.12
CA THR A 245 10.02 18.87 -3.16
C THR A 245 10.69 17.89 -4.13
N ILE A 246 10.03 16.77 -4.47
CA ILE A 246 10.63 15.71 -5.28
C ILE A 246 10.98 16.15 -6.70
N GLY A 247 10.19 17.07 -7.28
CA GLY A 247 10.45 17.62 -8.62
C GLY A 247 11.80 18.35 -8.71
N GLU A 248 12.08 19.23 -7.74
CA GLU A 248 13.36 19.96 -7.66
C GLU A 248 14.53 19.01 -7.44
N ARG A 249 14.35 17.99 -6.58
CA ARG A 249 15.38 16.96 -6.33
C ARG A 249 15.72 16.17 -7.59
N VAL A 250 14.71 15.74 -8.36
CA VAL A 250 14.92 15.03 -9.63
C VAL A 250 15.64 15.93 -10.64
N ALA A 251 15.23 17.20 -10.77
CA ALA A 251 15.86 18.15 -11.69
C ALA A 251 17.33 18.42 -11.33
N ALA A 252 17.62 18.63 -10.05
CA ALA A 252 18.99 18.82 -9.57
C ALA A 252 19.87 17.58 -9.79
N GLN A 253 19.33 16.38 -9.51
CA GLN A 253 20.05 15.14 -9.74
C GLN A 253 20.29 14.86 -11.22
N GLN A 254 19.33 15.18 -12.08
CA GLN A 254 19.50 15.08 -13.53
C GLN A 254 20.66 15.97 -14.00
N SER A 255 20.71 17.23 -13.54
CA SER A 255 21.80 18.15 -13.85
C SER A 255 23.18 17.64 -13.36
N LEU A 256 23.21 17.02 -12.18
CA LEU A 256 24.42 16.35 -11.66
C LEU A 256 24.87 15.22 -12.57
N VAL A 257 23.95 14.34 -12.99
CA VAL A 257 24.23 13.23 -13.91
C VAL A 257 24.76 13.73 -15.25
N ASP A 258 24.15 14.76 -15.82
CA ASP A 258 24.57 15.33 -17.10
C ASP A 258 25.98 15.94 -17.00
N THR A 259 26.29 16.60 -15.88
CA THR A 259 27.63 17.15 -15.59
C THR A 259 28.67 16.04 -15.37
N ALA A 260 28.31 14.98 -14.64
CA ALA A 260 29.17 13.83 -14.40
C ALA A 260 29.47 13.08 -15.70
N ARG A 261 28.48 12.97 -16.59
CA ARG A 261 28.62 12.33 -17.91
C ARG A 261 29.63 13.09 -18.78
N GLU A 262 29.55 14.41 -18.82
CA GLU A 262 30.51 15.23 -19.55
C GLU A 262 31.92 15.16 -18.90
N THR A 263 31.98 15.14 -17.58
CA THR A 263 33.25 14.99 -16.84
C THR A 263 33.93 13.66 -17.17
N TYR A 264 33.18 12.56 -17.19
CA TYR A 264 33.68 11.25 -17.60
C TYR A 264 34.17 11.26 -19.05
N ARG A 265 33.41 11.86 -19.98
CA ARG A 265 33.81 11.98 -21.39
C ARG A 265 35.14 12.74 -21.55
N LEU A 266 35.31 13.84 -20.83
CA LEU A 266 36.53 14.65 -20.85
C LEU A 266 37.72 13.92 -20.21
N ALA A 267 37.51 13.27 -19.05
CA ALA A 267 38.54 12.49 -18.38
C ALA A 267 39.05 11.35 -19.26
N ASN A 268 38.12 10.60 -19.87
CA ASN A 268 38.45 9.50 -20.79
C ASN A 268 39.25 10.00 -22.01
N SER A 269 38.85 11.16 -22.56
CA SER A 269 39.56 11.79 -23.68
C SER A 269 41.00 12.16 -23.31
N ARG A 270 41.22 12.81 -22.16
CA ARG A 270 42.58 13.17 -21.66
C ARG A 270 43.44 11.94 -21.40
N TYR A 271 42.88 10.88 -20.82
CA TYR A 271 43.58 9.62 -20.61
C TYR A 271 43.99 8.98 -21.94
N SER A 272 43.08 8.94 -22.93
CA SER A 272 43.38 8.37 -24.25
C SER A 272 44.48 9.12 -25.01
N MET A 273 44.69 10.40 -24.71
CA MET A 273 45.78 11.22 -25.23
C MET A 273 47.07 11.14 -24.39
N GLY A 274 47.08 10.38 -23.28
CA GLY A 274 48.22 10.27 -22.36
C GLY A 274 48.48 11.54 -21.53
N ILE A 275 47.49 12.44 -21.43
CA ILE A 275 47.61 13.73 -20.74
C ILE A 275 47.35 13.59 -19.23
N ASP A 276 46.57 12.59 -18.83
CA ASP A 276 46.17 12.36 -17.45
C ASP A 276 46.16 10.87 -17.09
N SER A 277 46.16 10.57 -15.80
CA SER A 277 46.13 9.20 -15.29
C SER A 277 44.76 8.54 -15.45
N TYR A 278 44.73 7.20 -15.48
CA TYR A 278 43.48 6.45 -15.51
C TYR A 278 42.62 6.63 -14.25
N LEU A 279 43.23 7.05 -13.13
CA LEU A 279 42.50 7.31 -11.88
C LEU A 279 41.41 8.38 -12.06
N SER A 280 41.71 9.44 -12.83
CA SER A 280 40.73 10.50 -13.14
C SER A 280 39.50 9.97 -13.90
N VAL A 281 39.70 8.97 -14.78
CA VAL A 281 38.61 8.30 -15.51
C VAL A 281 37.76 7.48 -14.56
N LEU A 282 38.42 6.70 -13.70
CA LEU A 282 37.76 5.85 -12.73
C LEU A 282 36.92 6.65 -11.72
N ASP A 283 37.46 7.75 -11.20
CA ASP A 283 36.75 8.62 -10.27
C ASP A 283 35.52 9.26 -10.94
N ALA A 284 35.68 9.84 -12.14
CA ALA A 284 34.58 10.43 -12.88
C ALA A 284 33.48 9.41 -13.23
N GLN A 285 33.87 8.17 -13.52
CA GLN A 285 32.93 7.10 -13.82
C GLN A 285 32.16 6.63 -12.59
N ARG A 286 32.84 6.49 -11.45
CA ARG A 286 32.20 6.13 -10.18
C ARG A 286 31.16 7.19 -9.80
N ASP A 287 31.49 8.45 -9.97
CA ASP A 287 30.59 9.57 -9.69
C ASP A 287 29.39 9.58 -10.65
N LEU A 288 29.60 9.31 -11.95
CA LEU A 288 28.52 9.15 -12.93
C LEU A 288 27.58 8.00 -12.55
N PHE A 289 28.11 6.80 -12.31
CA PHE A 289 27.33 5.61 -11.99
C PHE A 289 26.51 5.79 -10.70
N SER A 290 27.14 6.32 -9.64
CA SER A 290 26.44 6.65 -8.38
C SER A 290 25.37 7.73 -8.58
N GLY A 291 25.62 8.68 -9.47
CA GLY A 291 24.66 9.73 -9.83
C GLY A 291 23.44 9.18 -10.57
N GLU A 292 23.65 8.28 -11.53
CA GLU A 292 22.60 7.63 -12.31
C GLU A 292 21.73 6.72 -11.44
N GLN A 293 22.34 5.91 -10.55
CA GLN A 293 21.59 5.12 -9.57
C GLN A 293 20.71 6.00 -8.65
N SER A 294 21.26 7.13 -8.18
CA SER A 294 20.50 8.06 -7.34
C SER A 294 19.34 8.72 -8.10
N LEU A 295 19.52 8.96 -9.40
CA LEU A 295 18.46 9.49 -10.26
C LEU A 295 17.33 8.48 -10.45
N VAL A 296 17.65 7.21 -10.71
CA VAL A 296 16.67 6.11 -10.78
C VAL A 296 15.87 6.03 -9.48
N TYR A 297 16.54 6.05 -8.33
CA TYR A 297 15.88 6.04 -7.02
C TYR A 297 14.95 7.25 -6.81
N LEU A 298 15.35 8.46 -7.20
CA LEU A 298 14.50 9.64 -7.07
C LEU A 298 13.27 9.59 -8.00
N ARG A 299 13.44 9.06 -9.22
CA ARG A 299 12.32 8.85 -10.16
C ARG A 299 11.34 7.80 -9.62
N GLN A 300 11.84 6.70 -9.06
CA GLN A 300 11.03 5.70 -8.37
C GLN A 300 10.28 6.32 -7.19
N ALA A 301 10.96 7.08 -6.33
CA ALA A 301 10.35 7.77 -5.19
C ALA A 301 9.25 8.76 -5.63
N LYS A 302 9.46 9.45 -6.76
CA LYS A 302 8.44 10.32 -7.36
C LYS A 302 7.20 9.53 -7.78
N ALA A 303 7.38 8.43 -8.50
CA ALA A 303 6.27 7.57 -8.94
C ALA A 303 5.52 6.96 -7.74
N ALA A 304 6.25 6.45 -6.76
CA ALA A 304 5.68 5.90 -5.53
C ALA A 304 4.87 6.95 -4.75
N ASN A 305 5.39 8.18 -4.63
CA ASN A 305 4.66 9.25 -3.94
C ASN A 305 3.37 9.64 -4.66
N GLN A 306 3.32 9.56 -6.00
CA GLN A 306 2.09 9.84 -6.75
C GLN A 306 0.99 8.80 -6.45
N VAL A 307 1.35 7.52 -6.42
CA VAL A 307 0.42 6.44 -6.02
C VAL A 307 0.02 6.60 -4.56
N HIS A 308 0.98 6.88 -3.68
CA HIS A 308 0.73 7.09 -2.26
C HIS A 308 -0.25 8.25 -2.05
N LEU A 309 -0.04 9.39 -2.72
CA LEU A 309 -0.91 10.56 -2.63
C LEU A 309 -2.36 10.25 -3.04
N TYR A 310 -2.55 9.45 -4.10
CA TYR A 310 -3.87 8.97 -4.51
C TYR A 310 -4.55 8.15 -3.41
N THR A 311 -3.80 7.28 -2.75
CA THR A 311 -4.35 6.38 -1.74
C THR A 311 -4.67 7.08 -0.42
N VAL A 312 -3.80 7.98 0.04
CA VAL A 312 -4.02 8.74 1.29
C VAL A 312 -5.17 9.75 1.18
N LEU A 313 -5.53 10.16 -0.04
CA LEU A 313 -6.69 10.99 -0.34
C LEU A 313 -7.98 10.21 -0.56
N GLY A 314 -7.97 8.88 -0.35
CA GLY A 314 -9.18 8.05 -0.43
C GLY A 314 -9.48 7.51 -1.83
N GLY A 315 -8.48 7.37 -2.70
CA GLY A 315 -8.59 6.57 -3.92
C GLY A 315 -9.55 7.13 -4.97
N GLY A 316 -9.76 8.45 -5.00
CA GLY A 316 -10.64 9.08 -5.98
C GLY A 316 -12.12 8.68 -5.84
N ALA A 317 -12.58 8.41 -4.61
CA ALA A 317 -14.00 8.25 -4.32
C ALA A 317 -14.78 9.37 -5.01
N GLU A 318 -15.64 8.96 -5.94
CA GLU A 318 -16.37 9.82 -6.84
C GLU A 318 -17.07 10.93 -6.07
N ASP A 319 -17.10 12.09 -6.73
CA ASP A 319 -17.98 13.21 -6.44
C ASP A 319 -19.43 12.78 -6.76
N GLU A 320 -19.93 11.71 -6.11
CA GLU A 320 -21.32 11.30 -6.14
C GLU A 320 -22.15 12.33 -5.36
N GLY A 321 -22.47 13.41 -6.07
CA GLY A 321 -23.66 14.20 -5.84
C GLY A 321 -23.68 14.97 -4.53
N SER A 322 -23.32 16.25 -4.63
CA SER A 322 -24.09 17.45 -4.24
C SER A 322 -25.46 17.28 -3.51
N GLY A 323 -26.23 16.20 -3.75
CA GLY A 323 -27.51 15.90 -3.09
C GLY A 323 -27.42 15.36 -1.65
N ASN A 324 -26.35 14.68 -1.24
CA ASN A 324 -26.29 14.05 0.10
C ASN A 324 -25.78 15.00 1.22
N ILE A 325 -25.28 16.17 0.81
CA ILE A 325 -24.73 17.22 1.69
C ILE A 325 -25.79 17.80 2.63
N SER A 326 -27.08 17.76 2.24
CA SER A 326 -28.18 18.32 3.05
C SER A 326 -28.55 17.43 4.25
N LEU A 327 -28.38 16.11 4.14
CA LEU A 327 -28.71 15.14 5.19
C LEU A 327 -27.62 15.06 6.27
N ARG A 328 -26.33 15.14 5.89
CA ARG A 328 -25.22 15.11 6.85
C ARG A 328 -25.11 16.39 7.69
N LYS A 329 -25.46 17.56 7.15
CA LYS A 329 -25.61 18.83 7.90
C LYS A 329 -26.71 18.83 8.96
N ARG A 330 -27.66 17.88 8.90
CA ARG A 330 -28.72 17.72 9.92
C ARG A 330 -28.26 16.87 11.10
N ILE A 331 -27.38 15.88 10.88
CA ILE A 331 -26.90 14.98 11.95
C ILE A 331 -25.87 15.69 12.85
N SER A 332 -25.00 16.55 12.29
CA SER A 332 -24.05 17.34 13.10
C SER A 332 -24.73 18.36 14.03
N ARG A 333 -25.97 18.79 13.72
CA ARG A 333 -26.78 19.64 14.61
C ARG A 333 -27.43 18.88 15.76
N PHE A 334 -27.51 17.55 15.68
CA PHE A 334 -28.14 16.73 16.72
C PHE A 334 -27.19 16.33 17.86
N PHE A 335 -25.87 16.54 17.70
CA PHE A 335 -24.84 16.16 18.68
C PHE A 335 -24.22 17.34 19.45
N ARG A 336 -24.86 18.52 19.49
CA ARG A 336 -24.50 19.56 20.48
C ARG A 336 -25.29 19.34 21.77
N PHE A 337 -24.70 18.60 22.71
CA PHE A 337 -24.83 18.81 24.16
C PHE A 337 -23.57 18.31 24.86
#